data_AF-A0A1I0XE06-F1
#
_entry.id   AF-A0A1I0XE06-F1
#
_cell.length_a   1.000
_cell.length_b   1.000
_cell.length_c   1.000
_cell.angle_alpha   90.00
_cell.angle_beta   90.00
_cell.angle_gamma   90.00
#
_symmetry.space_group_name_H-M   'P 1'
#
loop_
_entity.id
_entity.type
_entity.pdbx_description
1 polymer ?
#
loop_
_entity_poly.entity_id
_entity_poly.type
_entity_poly.pdbx_seq_one_letter_code
_entity_poly.pdbx_strand_id
1 'polypeptide(L)'
;AIEEALKDDPQYQEGESGDHIVDLKEDLTRLGFANWSSPTPYYGSITAGVVKDFQEYYDLEVTGIADEMTRSRISEVLAPPYRTGDRGAPVVELKEKLTELGFANWSNPSPFYGNVTAGVVEDFQAAHGLIVDGIAGKNTLAVLDQAIQQMSTEKYDLTLYEALDIQMKANPQTDQNYAYVSKDYVENGKVTANTLNVRTGPGINYDKIGTLPNGRNVNILDEVDEWYVIAHNNDNRQWVTAIPNDLTHYLDPSNFKDDYNQRFQFLDLRYFTGISSSELSVLLEGKGKLDGTEIIFRDAAKKAQINEIYLISHAILETGHGGSALSKGVQYNDKTVYNFFGIGATDDCPVECGAKKAYDEGWFSVKDAIIGGAEYAKNKYIYAGQNTLYAMRWNPLSMDVNGYASHQYATDIGWASKQVSNYTQFYSKGNYDLRFLIPEYK
;
A
#
# COMPACT_ATOMS: atom_id res chain seq x y z
N ALA A 1 62.74 -2.31 -24.71
CA ALA A 1 61.69 -3.16 -25.31
C ALA A 1 60.51 -3.42 -24.38
N ILE A 2 60.69 -3.54 -23.05
CA ILE A 2 59.57 -3.65 -22.08
C ILE A 2 59.14 -2.27 -21.53
N GLU A 3 60.05 -1.28 -21.49
CA GLU A 3 59.73 0.11 -21.06
C GLU A 3 59.03 0.97 -22.12
N GLU A 4 58.86 0.47 -23.35
CA GLU A 4 58.34 1.26 -24.48
C GLU A 4 56.90 0.87 -24.87
N ALA A 5 56.28 -0.05 -24.13
CA ALA A 5 54.91 -0.52 -24.31
C ALA A 5 53.91 0.05 -23.28
N LEU A 6 54.32 0.99 -22.44
CA LEU A 6 53.48 1.74 -21.49
C LEU A 6 53.03 3.12 -22.03
N LYS A 7 53.36 3.44 -23.29
CA LYS A 7 52.92 4.66 -23.97
C LYS A 7 51.73 4.34 -24.88
N ASP A 8 50.55 4.62 -24.36
CA ASP A 8 49.34 5.10 -25.04
C ASP A 8 48.10 4.61 -24.28
N ASP A 9 48.09 4.77 -22.96
CA ASP A 9 46.81 4.94 -22.30
C ASP A 9 46.42 6.42 -22.42
N PRO A 10 45.39 6.78 -23.21
CA PRO A 10 45.00 8.17 -23.41
C PRO A 10 44.59 8.79 -22.07
N GLN A 11 45.36 9.76 -21.59
CA GLN A 11 45.04 10.53 -20.38
C GLN A 11 44.21 11.75 -20.76
N TYR A 12 43.12 12.03 -20.04
CA TYR A 12 42.32 13.23 -20.30
C TYR A 12 42.79 14.37 -19.41
N GLN A 13 43.28 15.45 -20.01
CA GLN A 13 43.95 16.55 -19.29
C GLN A 13 43.71 17.94 -19.89
N GLU A 14 44.14 18.98 -19.18
CA GLU A 14 43.97 20.37 -19.63
C GLU A 14 44.54 20.62 -21.03
N GLY A 15 43.74 21.29 -21.87
CA GLY A 15 44.08 21.64 -23.25
C GLY A 15 43.56 20.65 -24.29
N GLU A 16 43.09 19.48 -23.87
CA GLU A 16 42.51 18.49 -24.77
C GLU A 16 41.06 18.81 -25.14
N SER A 17 40.61 18.23 -26.26
CA SER A 17 39.22 18.34 -26.69
C SER A 17 38.74 17.14 -27.47
N GLY A 18 37.47 16.80 -27.29
CA GLY A 18 36.79 15.79 -28.09
C GLY A 18 35.57 15.24 -27.37
N ASP A 19 34.87 14.32 -28.05
CA ASP A 19 33.64 13.69 -27.52
C ASP A 19 33.90 12.93 -26.21
N HIS A 20 35.07 12.29 -26.08
CA HIS A 20 35.48 11.61 -24.85
C HIS A 20 35.58 12.53 -23.61
N ILE A 21 35.81 13.84 -23.81
CA ILE A 21 35.79 14.84 -22.72
C ILE A 21 34.36 15.21 -22.36
N VAL A 22 33.45 15.21 -23.34
CA VAL A 22 32.01 15.37 -23.11
C VAL A 22 31.53 14.18 -22.28
N ASP A 23 31.85 12.96 -22.69
CA ASP A 23 31.50 11.72 -21.97
C ASP A 23 32.00 11.75 -20.51
N LEU A 24 33.28 12.09 -20.28
CA LEU A 24 33.84 12.24 -18.93
C LEU A 24 33.04 13.24 -18.08
N LYS A 25 32.68 14.39 -18.65
CA LYS A 25 31.94 15.44 -17.95
C LYS A 25 30.51 15.02 -17.65
N GLU A 26 29.87 14.31 -18.56
CA GLU A 26 28.55 13.72 -18.35
C GLU A 26 28.60 12.70 -17.21
N ASP A 27 29.60 11.83 -17.17
CA ASP A 27 29.80 10.85 -16.10
C ASP A 27 30.06 11.52 -14.74
N LEU A 28 30.93 12.53 -14.67
CA LEU A 28 31.17 13.30 -13.45
C LEU A 28 29.92 14.08 -13.00
N THR A 29 29.10 14.53 -13.94
CA THR A 29 27.79 15.14 -13.64
C THR A 29 26.83 14.10 -13.08
N ARG A 30 26.77 12.90 -13.66
CA ARG A 30 25.98 11.78 -13.15
C ARG A 30 26.42 11.35 -11.76
N LEU A 31 27.71 11.41 -11.44
CA LEU A 31 28.23 11.15 -10.09
C LEU A 31 28.01 12.33 -9.11
N GLY A 32 27.48 13.45 -9.61
CA GLY A 32 27.17 14.64 -8.82
C GLY A 32 28.40 15.44 -8.39
N PHE A 33 29.51 15.35 -9.11
CA PHE A 33 30.69 16.20 -8.92
C PHE A 33 30.59 17.53 -9.68
N ALA A 34 29.71 17.60 -10.68
CA ALA A 34 29.44 18.81 -11.45
C ALA A 34 27.97 18.91 -11.85
N ASN A 35 27.58 20.07 -12.39
CA ASN A 35 26.23 20.36 -12.89
C ASN A 35 26.30 20.95 -14.31
N TRP A 36 26.94 20.26 -15.25
CA TRP A 36 27.01 20.72 -16.63
C TRP A 36 25.77 20.24 -17.42
N SER A 37 24.94 21.17 -17.89
CA SER A 37 23.74 20.85 -18.70
C SER A 37 24.05 20.60 -20.19
N SER A 38 25.16 21.12 -20.69
CA SER A 38 25.65 20.90 -22.06
C SER A 38 27.17 21.06 -22.06
N PRO A 39 27.93 20.03 -21.61
CA PRO A 39 29.36 20.16 -21.45
C PRO A 39 30.05 20.40 -22.80
N THR A 40 30.96 21.38 -22.82
CA THR A 40 31.80 21.63 -24.00
C THR A 40 32.80 20.47 -24.19
N PRO A 41 33.30 20.22 -25.41
CA PRO A 41 34.31 19.20 -25.64
C PRO A 41 35.69 19.57 -25.08
N TYR A 42 35.90 20.79 -24.57
CA TYR A 42 37.20 21.28 -24.11
C TYR A 42 37.48 20.95 -22.63
N TYR A 43 38.61 20.31 -22.32
CA TYR A 43 39.05 20.07 -20.95
C TYR A 43 39.86 21.27 -20.44
N GLY A 44 39.21 22.10 -19.62
CA GLY A 44 39.83 23.28 -19.01
C GLY A 44 40.07 23.11 -17.52
N SER A 45 40.55 24.17 -16.88
CA SER A 45 40.85 24.19 -15.44
C SER A 45 39.67 23.88 -14.53
N ILE A 46 38.44 24.19 -14.96
CA ILE A 46 37.22 23.79 -14.24
C ILE A 46 37.07 22.26 -14.25
N THR A 47 37.29 21.62 -15.40
CA THR A 47 37.22 20.16 -15.54
C THR A 47 38.31 19.48 -14.74
N ALA A 48 39.54 20.02 -14.79
CA ALA A 48 40.64 19.55 -13.95
C ALA A 48 40.31 19.64 -12.46
N GLY A 49 39.69 20.74 -12.03
CA GLY A 49 39.21 20.93 -10.66
C GLY A 49 38.20 19.85 -10.25
N VAL A 50 37.18 19.60 -11.06
CA VAL A 50 36.17 18.56 -10.79
C VAL A 50 36.80 17.16 -10.74
N VAL A 51 37.78 16.87 -11.61
CA VAL A 51 38.51 15.60 -11.56
C VAL A 51 39.33 15.47 -10.27
N LYS A 52 39.93 16.57 -9.77
CA LYS A 52 40.59 16.57 -8.46
C LYS A 52 39.60 16.27 -7.33
N ASP A 53 38.43 16.89 -7.35
CA ASP A 53 37.38 16.64 -6.35
C ASP A 53 36.95 15.16 -6.35
N PHE A 54 36.81 14.56 -7.54
CA PHE A 54 36.53 13.13 -7.70
C PHE A 54 37.66 12.26 -7.14
N GLN A 55 38.90 12.56 -7.52
CA GLN A 55 40.08 11.82 -7.08
C GLN A 55 40.23 11.88 -5.56
N GLU A 56 40.08 13.06 -4.96
CA GLU A 56 40.13 13.26 -3.51
C GLU A 56 39.03 12.45 -2.79
N TYR A 57 37.80 12.45 -3.33
CA TYR A 57 36.68 11.72 -2.72
C TYR A 57 36.87 10.20 -2.70
N TYR A 58 37.53 9.64 -3.71
CA TYR A 58 37.76 8.19 -3.84
C TYR A 58 39.18 7.77 -3.44
N ASP A 59 39.91 8.60 -2.70
CA ASP A 59 41.28 8.35 -2.23
C ASP A 59 42.25 7.96 -3.36
N LEU A 60 42.11 8.57 -4.54
CA LEU A 60 43.03 8.44 -5.67
C LEU A 60 44.12 9.52 -5.62
N GLU A 61 45.15 9.38 -6.47
CA GLU A 61 46.15 10.44 -6.64
C GLU A 61 45.50 11.71 -7.25
N VAL A 62 45.60 12.84 -6.55
CA VAL A 62 44.93 14.10 -6.91
C VAL A 62 45.74 14.88 -7.95
N THR A 63 45.69 14.43 -9.20
CA THR A 63 46.44 15.03 -10.32
C THR A 63 45.60 16.04 -11.12
N GLY A 64 44.29 15.89 -11.14
CA GLY A 64 43.39 16.59 -12.07
C GLY A 64 43.45 16.08 -13.50
N ILE A 65 44.17 14.98 -13.73
CA ILE A 65 44.24 14.23 -14.98
C ILE A 65 43.34 13.01 -14.83
N ALA A 66 42.36 12.84 -15.70
CA ALA A 66 41.55 11.63 -15.71
C ALA A 66 42.29 10.52 -16.48
N ASP A 67 43.23 9.88 -15.77
CA ASP A 67 44.01 8.72 -16.20
C ASP A 67 43.21 7.41 -16.15
N GLU A 68 43.84 6.29 -16.51
CA GLU A 68 43.19 4.96 -16.53
C GLU A 68 42.54 4.61 -15.20
N MET A 69 43.25 4.84 -14.09
CA MET A 69 42.76 4.56 -12.75
C MET A 69 41.54 5.42 -12.41
N THR A 70 41.58 6.71 -12.73
CA THR A 70 40.48 7.65 -12.52
C THR A 70 39.26 7.24 -13.34
N ARG A 71 39.42 6.99 -14.65
CA ARG A 71 38.31 6.62 -15.55
C ARG A 71 37.74 5.24 -15.25
N SER A 72 38.60 4.28 -14.87
CA SER A 72 38.17 2.96 -14.40
C SER A 72 37.35 3.10 -13.11
N ARG A 73 37.78 3.94 -12.17
CA ARG A 73 37.03 4.19 -10.95
C ARG A 73 35.69 4.85 -11.23
N ILE A 74 35.63 5.86 -12.12
CA ILE A 74 34.37 6.49 -12.57
C ILE A 74 33.42 5.44 -13.12
N SER A 75 33.90 4.58 -14.03
CA SER A 75 33.10 3.52 -14.65
C SER A 75 32.60 2.50 -13.62
N GLU A 76 33.43 2.14 -12.63
CA GLU A 76 33.09 1.21 -11.57
C GLU A 76 31.95 1.75 -10.69
N VAL A 77 32.03 3.00 -10.24
CA VAL A 77 31.06 3.59 -9.30
C VAL A 77 29.76 4.05 -9.97
N LEU A 78 29.74 4.18 -11.30
CA LEU A 78 28.52 4.36 -12.09
C LEU A 78 27.72 3.05 -12.23
N ALA A 79 28.37 1.90 -12.08
CA ALA A 79 27.77 0.59 -12.25
C ALA A 79 27.51 -0.11 -10.89
N PRO A 80 26.51 -1.01 -10.82
CA PRO A 80 26.31 -1.80 -9.62
C PRO A 80 27.47 -2.78 -9.37
N PRO A 81 27.72 -3.17 -8.11
CA PRO A 81 26.86 -2.93 -6.95
C PRO A 81 27.01 -1.54 -6.31
N TYR A 82 25.89 -0.91 -5.96
CA TYR A 82 25.89 0.33 -5.18
C TYR A 82 25.92 0.04 -3.68
N ARG A 83 26.75 0.75 -2.93
CA ARG A 83 26.99 0.56 -1.49
C ARG A 83 27.42 1.86 -0.81
N THR A 84 27.57 1.83 0.52
CA THR A 84 28.04 2.98 1.30
C THR A 84 29.31 3.60 0.72
N GLY A 85 29.27 4.91 0.48
CA GLY A 85 30.34 5.68 -0.17
C GLY A 85 30.09 5.97 -1.65
N ASP A 86 29.17 5.28 -2.30
CA ASP A 86 28.77 5.60 -3.67
C ASP A 86 27.89 6.85 -3.72
N ARG A 87 27.85 7.51 -4.89
CA ARG A 87 27.06 8.73 -5.09
C ARG A 87 26.61 8.95 -6.52
N GLY A 88 25.60 9.79 -6.67
CA GLY A 88 25.14 10.32 -7.96
C GLY A 88 23.75 9.85 -8.35
N ALA A 89 23.40 10.11 -9.61
CA ALA A 89 22.13 9.79 -10.24
C ALA A 89 21.70 8.33 -10.07
N PRO A 90 22.57 7.29 -10.19
CA PRO A 90 22.13 5.92 -9.95
C PRO A 90 21.68 5.66 -8.50
N VAL A 91 22.29 6.34 -7.53
CA VAL A 91 21.87 6.26 -6.12
C VAL A 91 20.56 7.00 -5.90
N VAL A 92 20.35 8.13 -6.58
CA VAL A 92 19.06 8.84 -6.58
C VAL A 92 17.96 7.94 -7.16
N GLU A 93 18.18 7.34 -8.32
CA GLU A 93 17.22 6.44 -8.98
C GLU A 93 16.85 5.23 -8.10
N LEU A 94 17.85 4.59 -7.48
CA LEU A 94 17.63 3.52 -6.50
C LEU A 94 16.72 3.98 -5.34
N LYS A 95 16.98 5.17 -4.79
CA LYS A 95 16.20 5.74 -3.68
C LYS A 95 14.78 6.10 -4.09
N GLU A 96 14.59 6.62 -5.29
CA GLU A 96 13.27 6.93 -5.84
C GLU A 96 12.45 5.65 -5.97
N LYS A 97 13.01 4.60 -6.56
CA LYS A 97 12.36 3.28 -6.64
C LYS A 97 12.04 2.70 -5.27
N LEU A 98 12.96 2.78 -4.31
CA LEU A 98 12.70 2.34 -2.92
C LEU A 98 11.59 3.16 -2.24
N THR A 99 11.50 4.45 -2.55
CA THR A 99 10.42 5.34 -2.05
C THR A 99 9.08 4.97 -2.67
N GLU A 100 9.04 4.74 -3.99
CA GLU A 100 7.85 4.24 -4.70
C GLU A 100 7.39 2.86 -4.18
N LEU A 101 8.36 2.02 -3.81
CA LEU A 101 8.12 0.74 -3.15
C LEU A 101 7.86 0.85 -1.64
N GLY A 102 7.88 2.06 -1.09
CA GLY A 102 7.47 2.36 0.28
C GLY A 102 8.41 1.89 1.37
N PHE A 103 9.65 1.61 1.00
CA PHE A 103 10.73 1.32 1.94
C PHE A 103 11.34 2.60 2.51
N ALA A 104 11.06 3.75 1.90
CA ALA A 104 11.51 5.05 2.37
C ALA A 104 10.52 6.16 2.01
N ASN A 105 10.72 7.34 2.60
CA ASN A 105 9.90 8.54 2.39
C ASN A 105 10.79 9.74 1.98
N TRP A 106 11.68 9.56 1.01
CA TRP A 106 12.55 10.65 0.55
C TRP A 106 11.83 11.50 -0.51
N SER A 107 11.40 12.70 -0.13
CA SER A 107 10.78 13.65 -1.06
C SER A 107 11.76 14.27 -2.07
N ASN A 108 13.03 14.38 -1.70
CA ASN A 108 14.12 14.79 -2.58
C ASN A 108 15.40 14.00 -2.19
N PRO A 109 15.59 12.79 -2.73
CA PRO A 109 16.66 11.91 -2.30
C PRO A 109 18.04 12.52 -2.60
N SER A 110 18.90 12.56 -1.58
CA SER A 110 20.29 12.99 -1.75
C SER A 110 21.05 12.03 -2.67
N PRO A 111 22.10 12.48 -3.38
CA PRO A 111 22.88 11.61 -4.26
C PRO A 111 23.76 10.62 -3.48
N PHE A 112 23.86 10.68 -2.16
CA PHE A 112 24.84 9.89 -1.39
C PHE A 112 24.27 8.57 -0.88
N TYR A 113 24.98 7.47 -1.09
CA TYR A 113 24.68 6.19 -0.48
C TYR A 113 25.37 6.12 0.88
N GLY A 114 24.59 6.31 1.95
CA GLY A 114 25.08 6.22 3.33
C GLY A 114 24.41 5.09 4.11
N ASN A 115 24.70 4.99 5.40
CA ASN A 115 24.15 3.93 6.26
C ASN A 115 22.61 3.89 6.30
N VAL A 116 21.95 5.04 6.17
CA VAL A 116 20.47 5.09 6.06
C VAL A 116 19.99 4.41 4.78
N THR A 117 20.67 4.64 3.66
CA THR A 117 20.34 3.98 2.38
C THR A 117 20.65 2.49 2.44
N ALA A 118 21.78 2.10 3.03
CA ALA A 118 22.12 0.70 3.26
C ALA A 118 21.03 -0.01 4.07
N GLY A 119 20.58 0.57 5.19
CA GLY A 119 19.50 0.00 6.01
C GLY A 119 18.17 -0.15 5.25
N VAL A 120 17.80 0.82 4.42
CA VAL A 120 16.59 0.70 3.57
C VAL A 120 16.75 -0.41 2.52
N VAL A 121 17.95 -0.58 1.96
CA VAL A 121 18.23 -1.70 1.05
C VAL A 121 18.21 -3.04 1.79
N GLU A 122 18.68 -3.11 3.03
CA GLU A 122 18.55 -4.29 3.89
C GLU A 122 17.08 -4.64 4.15
N ASP A 123 16.24 -3.64 4.45
CA ASP A 123 14.79 -3.84 4.63
C ASP A 123 14.13 -4.38 3.34
N PHE A 124 14.48 -3.81 2.19
CA PHE A 124 14.03 -4.28 0.87
C PHE A 124 14.48 -5.72 0.60
N GLN A 125 15.75 -6.02 0.86
CA GLN A 125 16.33 -7.35 0.68
C GLN A 125 15.63 -8.37 1.59
N ALA A 126 15.41 -8.04 2.86
CA ALA A 126 14.74 -8.90 3.82
C ALA A 126 13.29 -9.19 3.38
N ALA A 127 12.57 -8.16 2.93
CA ALA A 127 11.19 -8.29 2.47
C ALA A 127 11.05 -9.20 1.22
N HIS A 128 12.08 -9.28 0.37
CA HIS A 128 12.06 -10.06 -0.87
C HIS A 128 12.89 -11.36 -0.79
N GLY A 129 13.31 -11.76 0.41
CA GLY A 129 14.08 -12.99 0.62
C GLY A 129 15.45 -13.02 -0.06
N LEU A 130 16.07 -11.85 -0.22
CA LEU A 130 17.42 -11.69 -0.77
C LEU A 130 18.49 -11.82 0.32
N ILE A 131 19.76 -11.84 -0.10
CA ILE A 131 20.88 -11.66 0.84
C ILE A 131 20.77 -10.24 1.43
N VAL A 132 20.72 -10.15 2.76
CA VAL A 132 20.61 -8.88 3.50
C VAL A 132 22.01 -8.38 3.82
N ASP A 133 22.58 -7.58 2.93
CA ASP A 133 23.93 -7.01 3.05
C ASP A 133 23.98 -5.49 2.84
N GLY A 134 22.83 -4.87 2.54
CA GLY A 134 22.74 -3.43 2.29
C GLY A 134 23.44 -2.99 1.01
N ILE A 135 23.75 -3.92 0.11
CA ILE A 135 24.39 -3.68 -1.18
C ILE A 135 23.38 -3.88 -2.30
N ALA A 136 23.15 -2.83 -3.09
CA ALA A 136 22.30 -2.89 -4.28
C ALA A 136 23.06 -3.50 -5.47
N GLY A 137 23.31 -4.81 -5.40
CA GLY A 137 23.88 -5.60 -6.48
C GLY A 137 22.88 -5.94 -7.59
N LYS A 138 23.35 -6.65 -8.63
CA LYS A 138 22.54 -7.00 -9.82
C LYS A 138 21.22 -7.71 -9.47
N ASN A 139 21.24 -8.65 -8.52
CA ASN A 139 20.02 -9.36 -8.11
C ASN A 139 19.05 -8.42 -7.38
N THR A 140 19.55 -7.58 -6.47
CA THR A 140 18.74 -6.59 -5.75
C THR A 140 18.06 -5.64 -6.73
N LEU A 141 18.83 -5.08 -7.68
CA LEU A 141 18.29 -4.16 -8.68
C LEU A 141 17.31 -4.83 -9.64
N ALA A 142 17.54 -6.08 -10.05
CA ALA A 142 16.60 -6.81 -10.90
C ALA A 142 15.26 -7.05 -10.20
N VAL A 143 15.27 -7.43 -8.91
CA VAL A 143 14.04 -7.60 -8.11
C VAL A 143 13.37 -6.26 -7.85
N LEU A 144 14.14 -5.19 -7.64
CA LEU A 144 13.62 -3.83 -7.52
C LEU A 144 12.87 -3.40 -8.79
N ASP A 145 13.49 -3.56 -9.96
CA ASP A 145 12.88 -3.23 -11.25
C ASP A 145 11.64 -4.08 -11.53
N GLN A 146 11.67 -5.36 -11.18
CA GLN A 146 10.50 -6.25 -11.28
C GLN A 146 9.35 -5.77 -10.38
N ALA A 147 9.64 -5.41 -9.14
CA ALA A 147 8.64 -4.90 -8.19
C ALA A 147 8.00 -3.60 -8.68
N ILE A 148 8.77 -2.71 -9.32
CA ILE A 148 8.25 -1.50 -9.96
C ILE A 148 7.33 -1.85 -11.15
N GLN A 149 7.72 -2.81 -12.00
CA GLN A 149 6.88 -3.25 -13.13
C GLN A 149 5.56 -3.90 -12.71
N GLN A 150 5.49 -4.42 -11.48
CA GLN A 150 4.29 -4.99 -10.90
C GLN A 150 3.31 -3.93 -10.37
N MET A 151 3.71 -2.66 -10.32
CA MET A 151 2.84 -1.52 -9.97
C MET A 151 2.17 -0.99 -11.23
N SER A 152 0.85 -0.93 -11.24
CA SER A 152 0.06 -0.37 -12.34
C SER A 152 -1.03 0.56 -11.81
N THR A 153 -1.46 1.52 -12.63
CA THR A 153 -2.55 2.44 -12.26
C THR A 153 -3.85 2.11 -12.98
N GLU A 154 -4.96 2.32 -12.29
CA GLU A 154 -6.31 2.24 -12.84
C GLU A 154 -6.95 3.63 -12.81
N LYS A 155 -7.18 4.20 -13.99
CA LYS A 155 -7.62 5.57 -14.15
C LYS A 155 -9.14 5.68 -14.18
N TYR A 156 -9.66 6.66 -13.48
CA TYR A 156 -11.09 6.98 -13.43
C TYR A 156 -11.32 8.40 -13.97
N ASP A 157 -12.37 8.60 -14.78
CA ASP A 157 -12.78 9.93 -15.26
C ASP A 157 -13.60 10.68 -14.18
N LEU A 158 -13.10 10.63 -12.95
CA LEU A 158 -13.71 11.17 -11.74
C LEU A 158 -12.61 11.87 -10.92
N THR A 159 -12.87 13.09 -10.46
CA THR A 159 -11.97 13.76 -9.52
C THR A 159 -12.13 13.19 -8.12
N LEU A 160 -11.10 13.29 -7.26
CA LEU A 160 -11.21 12.86 -5.87
C LEU A 160 -12.34 13.61 -5.12
N TYR A 161 -12.59 14.88 -5.48
CA TYR A 161 -13.67 15.68 -4.91
C TYR A 161 -15.06 15.16 -5.29
N GLU A 162 -15.27 14.80 -6.56
CA GLU A 162 -16.54 14.19 -7.00
C GLU A 162 -16.75 12.82 -6.34
N ALA A 163 -15.70 12.01 -6.22
CA ALA A 163 -15.74 10.74 -5.50
C ALA A 163 -16.12 10.93 -4.02
N LEU A 164 -15.55 11.95 -3.37
CA LEU A 164 -15.87 12.31 -1.98
C LEU A 164 -17.35 12.68 -1.81
N ASP A 165 -17.89 13.55 -2.68
CA ASP A 165 -19.30 13.95 -2.64
C ASP A 165 -20.25 12.75 -2.81
N ILE A 166 -19.91 11.83 -3.71
CA ILE A 166 -20.65 10.58 -3.89
C ILE A 166 -20.58 9.71 -2.63
N GLN A 167 -19.40 9.56 -2.02
CA GLN A 167 -19.20 8.72 -0.85
C GLN A 167 -19.85 9.29 0.41
N MET A 168 -19.89 10.61 0.59
CA MET A 168 -20.61 11.25 1.71
C MET A 168 -22.11 10.92 1.70
N LYS A 169 -22.70 10.71 0.51
CA LYS A 169 -24.12 10.32 0.35
C LYS A 169 -24.37 8.83 0.61
N ALA A 170 -23.31 8.02 0.75
CA ALA A 170 -23.39 6.58 0.99
C ALA A 170 -23.45 6.20 2.48
N ASN A 171 -23.67 7.17 3.38
CA ASN A 171 -23.67 7.00 4.83
C ASN A 171 -22.40 6.32 5.38
N PRO A 172 -21.21 6.86 5.07
CA PRO A 172 -19.94 6.26 5.50
C PRO A 172 -19.82 6.27 7.01
N GLN A 173 -19.30 5.20 7.60
CA GLN A 173 -19.20 5.03 9.06
C GLN A 173 -17.75 5.04 9.54
N THR A 174 -17.53 5.46 10.78
CA THR A 174 -16.24 5.42 11.46
C THR A 174 -16.39 5.16 12.96
N ASP A 175 -15.30 4.75 13.61
CA ASP A 175 -15.19 4.47 15.05
C ASP A 175 -14.54 5.61 15.85
N GLN A 176 -14.41 6.80 15.25
CA GLN A 176 -13.78 7.98 15.86
C GLN A 176 -14.54 8.57 17.05
N ASN A 177 -13.83 9.41 17.83
CA ASN A 177 -14.32 10.02 19.07
C ASN A 177 -15.07 11.35 18.83
N TYR A 178 -16.14 11.31 18.05
CA TYR A 178 -17.03 12.45 17.88
C TYR A 178 -18.49 12.04 17.71
N ALA A 179 -19.39 13.02 17.80
CA ALA A 179 -20.82 12.86 17.63
C ALA A 179 -21.44 14.15 17.08
N TYR A 180 -22.75 14.13 16.85
CA TYR A 180 -23.46 15.23 16.18
C TYR A 180 -24.50 15.88 17.09
N VAL A 181 -24.59 17.21 17.02
CA VAL A 181 -25.66 18.01 17.63
C VAL A 181 -26.17 19.07 16.66
N SER A 182 -27.46 19.42 16.75
CA SER A 182 -28.09 20.42 15.86
C SER A 182 -27.50 21.81 16.09
N LYS A 183 -27.18 22.54 15.02
CA LYS A 183 -26.62 23.91 15.11
C LYS A 183 -27.58 24.89 15.79
N ASP A 184 -28.89 24.76 15.52
CA ASP A 184 -29.95 25.59 16.10
C ASP A 184 -29.93 25.71 17.63
N TYR A 185 -29.30 24.77 18.33
CA TYR A 185 -29.28 24.71 19.79
C TYR A 185 -27.90 24.93 20.40
N VAL A 186 -26.96 25.48 19.64
CA VAL A 186 -25.61 25.80 20.11
C VAL A 186 -25.25 27.22 19.65
N GLU A 187 -25.02 28.11 20.59
CA GLU A 187 -24.56 29.48 20.33
C GLU A 187 -23.25 29.74 21.08
N ASN A 188 -22.23 30.25 20.37
CA ASN A 188 -20.90 30.52 20.93
C ASN A 188 -20.30 29.32 21.69
N GLY A 189 -20.48 28.11 21.14
CA GLY A 189 -20.00 26.85 21.74
C GLY A 189 -20.76 26.41 22.99
N LYS A 190 -21.95 26.96 23.25
CA LYS A 190 -22.76 26.67 24.45
C LYS A 190 -24.17 26.24 24.07
N VAL A 191 -24.66 25.17 24.72
CA VAL A 191 -26.00 24.62 24.48
C VAL A 191 -27.09 25.60 24.96
N THR A 192 -28.05 25.92 24.09
CA THR A 192 -29.17 26.83 24.38
C THR A 192 -30.49 26.09 24.67
N ALA A 193 -30.65 24.84 24.22
CA ALA A 193 -31.82 24.02 24.54
C ALA A 193 -31.82 23.54 26.00
N ASN A 194 -32.99 23.26 26.57
CA ASN A 194 -33.12 22.62 27.89
C ASN A 194 -32.43 21.25 27.93
N THR A 195 -32.57 20.49 26.84
CA THR A 195 -31.93 19.20 26.64
C THR A 195 -31.68 19.02 25.15
N LEU A 196 -30.41 18.97 24.76
CA LEU A 196 -29.99 18.77 23.38
C LEU A 196 -29.62 17.30 23.17
N ASN A 197 -30.19 16.64 22.16
CA ASN A 197 -29.83 15.27 21.82
C ASN A 197 -28.47 15.22 21.12
N VAL A 198 -27.66 14.23 21.50
CA VAL A 198 -26.39 13.87 20.83
C VAL A 198 -26.64 12.63 19.98
N ARG A 199 -26.19 12.65 18.73
CA ARG A 199 -26.53 11.62 17.72
C ARG A 199 -25.31 11.06 17.01
N THR A 200 -25.48 9.88 16.40
CA THR A 200 -24.44 9.21 15.59
C THR A 200 -24.27 9.81 14.19
N GLY A 201 -25.12 10.74 13.75
CA GLY A 201 -25.00 11.38 12.43
C GLY A 201 -25.80 12.68 12.31
N PRO A 202 -25.64 13.40 11.18
CA PRO A 202 -26.22 14.73 10.95
C PRO A 202 -27.70 14.63 10.57
N GLY A 203 -28.56 14.28 11.53
CA GLY A 203 -30.00 14.21 11.29
C GLY A 203 -30.80 13.57 12.43
N ILE A 204 -32.11 13.77 12.44
CA ILE A 204 -32.98 13.23 13.49
C ILE A 204 -33.25 11.72 13.37
N ASN A 205 -32.98 11.13 12.20
CA ASN A 205 -33.14 9.71 11.92
C ASN A 205 -31.95 8.87 12.41
N TYR A 206 -30.85 9.51 12.82
CA TYR A 206 -29.70 8.84 13.41
C TYR A 206 -29.92 8.57 14.89
N ASP A 207 -29.30 7.50 15.38
CA ASP A 207 -29.46 7.04 16.76
C ASP A 207 -29.10 8.11 17.78
N LYS A 208 -29.92 8.21 18.82
CA LYS A 208 -29.65 9.06 19.98
C LYS A 208 -28.76 8.30 20.95
N ILE A 209 -27.58 8.82 21.19
CA ILE A 209 -26.56 8.22 22.07
C ILE A 209 -26.40 8.97 23.40
N GLY A 210 -27.00 10.15 23.53
CA GLY A 210 -26.94 10.91 24.76
C GLY A 210 -27.69 12.24 24.69
N THR A 211 -27.48 13.05 25.72
CA THR A 211 -28.02 14.42 25.79
C THR A 211 -27.07 15.37 26.50
N LEU A 212 -27.11 16.64 26.13
CA LEU A 212 -26.41 17.73 26.81
C LEU A 212 -27.42 18.68 27.46
N PRO A 213 -27.20 19.11 28.72
CA PRO A 213 -28.06 20.07 29.39
C PRO A 213 -27.82 21.51 28.89
N ASN A 214 -28.78 22.39 29.12
CA ASN A 214 -28.64 23.83 28.88
C ASN A 214 -27.35 24.38 29.53
N GLY A 215 -26.66 25.23 28.78
CA GLY A 215 -25.47 25.92 29.23
C GLY A 215 -24.20 25.05 29.24
N ARG A 216 -24.28 23.78 28.81
CA ARG A 216 -23.09 22.95 28.62
C ARG A 216 -22.24 23.50 27.48
N ASN A 217 -20.93 23.59 27.69
CA ASN A 217 -19.99 23.90 26.62
C ASN A 217 -19.77 22.66 25.74
N VAL A 218 -19.76 22.87 24.43
CA VAL A 218 -19.41 21.87 23.41
C VAL A 218 -18.10 22.26 22.74
N ASN A 219 -17.25 21.27 22.51
CA ASN A 219 -16.06 21.44 21.68
C ASN A 219 -16.43 21.07 20.24
N ILE A 220 -16.61 22.08 19.39
CA ILE A 220 -16.97 21.90 17.99
C ILE A 220 -15.69 21.59 17.21
N LEU A 221 -15.71 20.49 16.47
CA LEU A 221 -14.61 20.00 15.66
C LEU A 221 -14.79 20.34 14.19
N ASP A 222 -16.02 20.24 13.69
CA ASP A 222 -16.37 20.44 12.28
C ASP A 222 -17.89 20.68 12.14
N GLU A 223 -18.34 20.87 10.91
CA GLU A 223 -19.72 21.12 10.53
C GLU A 223 -20.11 20.27 9.31
N VAL A 224 -21.24 19.56 9.40
CA VAL A 224 -21.83 18.83 8.27
C VAL A 224 -23.30 19.25 8.17
N ASP A 225 -23.65 19.90 7.06
CA ASP A 225 -24.96 20.51 6.84
C ASP A 225 -25.38 21.39 8.05
N GLU A 226 -26.56 21.17 8.62
CA GLU A 226 -27.11 21.91 9.77
C GLU A 226 -26.70 21.32 11.14
N TRP A 227 -25.62 20.52 11.18
CA TRP A 227 -25.15 19.85 12.40
C TRP A 227 -23.70 20.20 12.73
N TYR A 228 -23.43 20.39 14.02
CA TYR A 228 -22.08 20.46 14.56
C TYR A 228 -21.55 19.06 14.86
N VAL A 229 -20.32 18.80 14.43
CA VAL A 229 -19.51 17.67 14.90
C VAL A 229 -18.85 18.11 16.20
N ILE A 230 -19.08 17.37 17.27
CA ILE A 230 -18.55 17.68 18.60
C ILE A 230 -17.67 16.56 19.11
N ALA A 231 -16.63 16.92 19.87
CA ALA A 231 -15.81 15.94 20.57
C ALA A 231 -16.69 15.12 21.54
N HIS A 232 -16.62 13.80 21.43
CA HIS A 232 -17.42 12.89 22.24
C HIS A 232 -16.66 11.58 22.45
N ASN A 233 -16.39 11.20 23.69
CA ASN A 233 -15.69 9.95 23.98
C ASN A 233 -16.52 8.75 23.53
N ASN A 234 -15.90 7.89 22.73
CA ASN A 234 -16.53 6.71 22.18
C ASN A 234 -16.10 5.44 22.92
N ASP A 235 -16.28 5.41 24.24
CA ASP A 235 -15.83 4.29 25.10
C ASP A 235 -16.52 2.95 24.73
N ASN A 236 -17.69 3.03 24.09
CA ASN A 236 -18.47 1.87 23.64
C ASN A 236 -18.18 1.44 22.20
N ARG A 237 -17.23 2.07 21.50
CA ARG A 237 -16.91 1.82 20.07
C ARG A 237 -18.15 1.88 19.16
N GLN A 238 -19.04 2.84 19.42
CA GLN A 238 -20.22 3.12 18.61
C GLN A 238 -19.78 3.61 17.22
N TRP A 239 -20.50 3.20 16.18
CA TRP A 239 -20.28 3.74 14.84
C TRP A 239 -20.97 5.10 14.71
N VAL A 240 -20.27 6.04 14.11
CA VAL A 240 -20.79 7.36 13.75
C VAL A 240 -20.58 7.64 12.27
N THR A 241 -21.39 8.51 11.71
CA THR A 241 -21.21 9.00 10.33
C THR A 241 -19.84 9.65 10.22
N ALA A 242 -19.07 9.33 9.19
CA ALA A 242 -17.75 9.92 8.97
C ALA A 242 -17.84 11.37 8.50
N ILE A 243 -16.91 12.20 8.94
CA ILE A 243 -16.74 13.57 8.41
C ILE A 243 -15.94 13.56 7.10
N PRO A 244 -16.05 14.60 6.25
CA PRO A 244 -15.36 14.66 4.97
C PRO A 244 -13.85 14.49 5.06
N ASN A 245 -13.19 15.02 6.09
CA ASN A 245 -11.74 14.93 6.23
C ASN A 245 -11.27 13.48 6.49
N ASP A 246 -11.96 12.76 7.38
CA ASP A 246 -11.67 11.34 7.65
C ASP A 246 -11.91 10.51 6.39
N LEU A 247 -13.03 10.75 5.71
CA LEU A 247 -13.39 10.06 4.49
C LEU A 247 -12.34 10.30 3.38
N THR A 248 -11.90 11.54 3.20
CA THR A 248 -10.87 11.91 2.22
C THR A 248 -9.56 11.18 2.49
N HIS A 249 -9.15 11.06 3.76
CA HIS A 249 -7.93 10.35 4.11
C HIS A 249 -7.92 8.92 3.57
N TYR A 250 -9.00 8.15 3.79
CA TYR A 250 -9.09 6.75 3.35
C TYR A 250 -9.46 6.58 1.87
N LEU A 251 -10.13 7.57 1.27
CA LEU A 251 -10.49 7.56 -0.14
C LEU A 251 -9.28 7.91 -1.02
N ASP A 252 -8.40 8.80 -0.60
CA ASP A 252 -7.27 9.25 -1.42
C ASP A 252 -6.15 8.17 -1.49
N PRO A 253 -5.90 7.54 -2.67
CA PRO A 253 -4.87 6.52 -2.81
C PRO A 253 -3.45 7.04 -2.57
N SER A 254 -3.21 8.35 -2.73
CA SER A 254 -1.89 8.96 -2.52
C SER A 254 -1.43 8.88 -1.06
N ASN A 255 -2.35 8.77 -0.10
CA ASN A 255 -2.04 8.56 1.30
C ASN A 255 -1.47 7.18 1.61
N PHE A 256 -1.58 6.21 0.68
CA PHE A 256 -1.28 4.81 0.95
C PHE A 256 -0.38 4.12 -0.08
N LYS A 257 -0.30 4.63 -1.31
CA LYS A 257 0.43 3.97 -2.40
C LYS A 257 1.92 3.77 -2.09
N ASP A 258 2.50 4.68 -1.32
CA ASP A 258 3.91 4.67 -0.93
C ASP A 258 4.13 4.07 0.47
N ASP A 259 3.10 3.58 1.15
CA ASP A 259 3.27 2.85 2.42
C ASP A 259 3.44 1.35 2.14
N TYR A 260 4.47 0.72 2.71
CA TYR A 260 4.78 -0.69 2.48
C TYR A 260 3.62 -1.64 2.85
N ASN A 261 2.90 -1.35 3.94
CA ASN A 261 1.76 -2.17 4.34
C ASN A 261 0.51 -1.73 3.57
N GLN A 262 0.15 -0.45 3.67
CA GLN A 262 -1.10 0.09 3.12
C GLN A 262 -1.15 0.07 1.59
N ARG A 263 -0.09 -0.26 0.86
CA ARG A 263 -0.23 -0.59 -0.58
C ARG A 263 -1.01 -1.88 -0.83
N PHE A 264 -1.08 -2.81 0.13
CA PHE A 264 -1.74 -4.10 -0.06
C PHE A 264 -3.25 -4.03 -0.21
N GLN A 265 -3.87 -2.90 0.13
CA GLN A 265 -5.27 -2.66 -0.26
C GLN A 265 -5.43 -2.48 -1.78
N PHE A 266 -4.35 -2.24 -2.52
CA PHE A 266 -4.29 -2.20 -3.98
C PHE A 266 -3.81 -3.51 -4.62
N LEU A 267 -3.54 -4.57 -3.83
CA LEU A 267 -3.14 -5.87 -4.37
C LEU A 267 -4.23 -6.42 -5.31
N ASP A 268 -3.87 -6.77 -6.53
CA ASP A 268 -4.77 -7.36 -7.51
C ASP A 268 -5.06 -8.82 -7.15
N LEU A 269 -6.27 -9.02 -6.64
CA LEU A 269 -6.74 -10.28 -6.07
C LEU A 269 -7.05 -11.34 -7.13
N ARG A 270 -6.88 -11.04 -8.43
CA ARG A 270 -7.05 -12.00 -9.54
C ARG A 270 -5.87 -12.98 -9.68
N TYR A 271 -4.74 -12.70 -9.02
CA TYR A 271 -3.54 -13.51 -9.16
C TYR A 271 -3.36 -14.48 -7.99
N PHE A 272 -3.42 -15.77 -8.31
CA PHE A 272 -2.99 -16.85 -7.44
C PHE A 272 -1.45 -16.87 -7.38
N THR A 273 -0.87 -16.77 -6.19
CA THR A 273 0.58 -16.58 -6.01
C THR A 273 1.37 -17.88 -5.91
N GLY A 274 0.71 -18.99 -5.59
CA GLY A 274 1.33 -20.31 -5.56
C GLY A 274 2.02 -20.66 -4.23
N ILE A 275 1.59 -20.04 -3.13
CA ILE A 275 2.19 -20.25 -1.80
C ILE A 275 2.10 -21.72 -1.40
N SER A 276 3.18 -22.24 -0.80
CA SER A 276 3.21 -23.64 -0.39
C SER A 276 2.18 -23.91 0.71
N SER A 277 1.63 -25.13 0.75
CA SER A 277 0.69 -25.50 1.83
C SER A 277 1.35 -25.44 3.21
N SER A 278 2.66 -25.69 3.31
CA SER A 278 3.43 -25.55 4.56
C SER A 278 3.52 -24.12 5.06
N GLU A 279 3.55 -23.13 4.16
CA GLU A 279 3.52 -21.72 4.57
C GLU A 279 2.09 -21.32 4.94
N LEU A 280 1.09 -21.80 4.19
CA LEU A 280 -0.33 -21.57 4.49
C LEU A 280 -0.82 -22.30 5.75
N SER A 281 -0.18 -23.38 6.20
CA SER A 281 -0.56 -24.04 7.46
C SER A 281 -0.23 -23.16 8.67
N VAL A 282 0.88 -22.39 8.62
CA VAL A 282 1.26 -21.46 9.70
C VAL A 282 0.20 -20.37 9.93
N LEU A 283 -0.49 -19.98 8.86
CA LEU A 283 -1.61 -19.04 8.85
C LEU A 283 -2.84 -19.55 9.61
N LEU A 284 -3.11 -20.84 9.44
CA LEU A 284 -4.35 -21.50 9.84
C LEU A 284 -4.21 -22.25 11.17
N GLU A 285 -2.99 -22.51 11.63
CA GLU A 285 -2.70 -23.16 12.90
C GLU A 285 -3.39 -22.45 14.07
N GLY A 286 -4.14 -23.23 14.86
CA GLY A 286 -4.89 -22.73 16.01
C GLY A 286 -6.10 -21.86 15.65
N LYS A 287 -6.46 -21.69 14.37
CA LYS A 287 -7.62 -20.90 13.92
C LYS A 287 -8.91 -21.72 13.88
N GLY A 288 -9.15 -22.55 14.90
CA GLY A 288 -10.40 -23.28 15.07
C GLY A 288 -10.71 -24.19 13.88
N LYS A 289 -11.88 -24.03 13.25
CA LYS A 289 -12.29 -24.85 12.10
C LYS A 289 -11.53 -24.59 10.80
N LEU A 290 -10.70 -23.56 10.78
CA LEU A 290 -9.82 -23.27 9.65
C LEU A 290 -8.50 -24.05 9.75
N ASP A 291 -8.15 -24.58 10.92
CA ASP A 291 -6.94 -25.38 11.12
C ASP A 291 -6.95 -26.65 10.25
N GLY A 292 -5.84 -26.94 9.56
CA GLY A 292 -5.68 -28.09 8.66
C GLY A 292 -6.41 -27.97 7.32
N THR A 293 -6.87 -26.77 6.94
CA THR A 293 -7.61 -26.54 5.68
C THR A 293 -6.77 -25.89 4.58
N GLU A 294 -5.46 -25.73 4.75
CA GLU A 294 -4.54 -25.06 3.83
C GLU A 294 -4.60 -25.59 2.39
N ILE A 295 -4.70 -26.92 2.22
CA ILE A 295 -4.82 -27.54 0.90
C ILE A 295 -6.16 -27.17 0.25
N ILE A 296 -7.24 -27.14 1.04
CA ILE A 296 -8.58 -26.79 0.55
C ILE A 296 -8.62 -25.34 0.08
N PHE A 297 -8.10 -24.41 0.88
CA PHE A 297 -8.02 -23.00 0.51
C PHE A 297 -7.17 -22.78 -0.74
N ARG A 298 -5.98 -23.39 -0.79
CA ARG A 298 -5.09 -23.28 -1.95
C ARG A 298 -5.75 -23.80 -3.23
N ASP A 299 -6.37 -24.97 -3.17
CA ASP A 299 -7.05 -25.57 -4.32
C ASP A 299 -8.28 -24.76 -4.75
N ALA A 300 -9.05 -24.23 -3.79
CA ALA A 300 -10.19 -23.35 -4.06
C ALA A 300 -9.76 -22.04 -4.73
N ALA A 301 -8.74 -21.37 -4.19
CA ALA A 301 -8.19 -20.13 -4.73
C ALA A 301 -7.61 -20.34 -6.14
N LYS A 302 -6.83 -21.41 -6.32
CA LYS A 302 -6.27 -21.78 -7.63
C LYS A 302 -7.37 -22.03 -8.66
N LYS A 303 -8.43 -22.77 -8.30
CA LYS A 303 -9.57 -23.04 -9.19
C LYS A 303 -10.34 -21.76 -9.53
N ALA A 304 -10.57 -20.91 -8.53
CA ALA A 304 -11.27 -19.64 -8.72
C ALA A 304 -10.42 -18.61 -9.47
N GLN A 305 -9.10 -18.81 -9.57
CA GLN A 305 -8.12 -17.84 -10.08
C GLN A 305 -8.18 -16.54 -9.29
N ILE A 306 -8.04 -16.69 -7.98
CA ILE A 306 -7.98 -15.58 -7.02
C ILE A 306 -6.83 -15.81 -6.05
N ASN A 307 -6.47 -14.74 -5.37
CA ASN A 307 -5.40 -14.73 -4.39
C ASN A 307 -5.74 -15.56 -3.14
N GLU A 308 -4.88 -16.52 -2.79
CA GLU A 308 -5.11 -17.46 -1.68
C GLU A 308 -4.96 -16.84 -0.29
N ILE A 309 -4.08 -15.84 -0.13
CA ILE A 309 -3.91 -15.14 1.15
C ILE A 309 -5.13 -14.28 1.44
N TYR A 310 -5.68 -13.61 0.42
CA TYR A 310 -6.96 -12.93 0.53
C TYR A 310 -8.04 -13.88 1.02
N LEU A 311 -8.22 -15.00 0.34
CA LEU A 311 -9.29 -15.94 0.68
C LEU A 311 -9.17 -16.45 2.12
N ILE A 312 -7.95 -16.79 2.57
CA ILE A 312 -7.69 -17.24 3.94
C ILE A 312 -7.91 -16.11 4.95
N SER A 313 -7.32 -14.94 4.74
CA SER A 313 -7.38 -13.81 5.67
C SER A 313 -8.81 -13.34 5.87
N HIS A 314 -9.57 -13.30 4.78
CA HIS A 314 -10.99 -12.98 4.78
C HIS A 314 -11.79 -14.02 5.58
N ALA A 315 -11.56 -15.32 5.36
CA ALA A 315 -12.21 -16.35 6.15
C ALA A 315 -11.85 -16.28 7.64
N ILE A 316 -10.60 -15.99 7.99
CA ILE A 316 -10.16 -15.82 9.38
C ILE A 316 -10.94 -14.68 10.05
N LEU A 317 -11.09 -13.54 9.38
CA LEU A 317 -11.83 -12.41 9.93
C LEU A 317 -13.31 -12.72 10.09
N GLU A 318 -13.96 -13.16 9.00
CA GLU A 318 -15.42 -13.40 8.94
C GLU A 318 -15.89 -14.48 9.92
N THR A 319 -14.97 -15.33 10.39
CA THR A 319 -15.27 -16.42 11.32
C THR A 319 -14.77 -16.18 12.74
N GLY A 320 -14.11 -15.06 13.01
CA GLY A 320 -13.43 -14.83 14.30
C GLY A 320 -12.44 -15.95 14.59
N HIS A 321 -11.48 -16.17 13.69
CA HIS A 321 -10.47 -17.24 13.75
C HIS A 321 -11.09 -18.65 13.76
N GLY A 322 -12.06 -18.92 12.89
CA GLY A 322 -12.74 -20.21 12.76
C GLY A 322 -13.60 -20.60 13.97
N GLY A 323 -13.99 -19.60 14.76
CA GLY A 323 -14.71 -19.76 16.02
C GLY A 323 -16.22 -19.53 15.93
N SER A 324 -16.71 -18.91 14.86
CA SER A 324 -18.13 -18.58 14.65
C SER A 324 -19.03 -19.82 14.61
N ALA A 325 -20.31 -19.65 14.94
CA ALA A 325 -21.28 -20.75 14.86
C ALA A 325 -21.35 -21.33 13.44
N LEU A 326 -21.40 -20.45 12.43
CA LEU A 326 -21.45 -20.82 11.01
C LEU A 326 -20.22 -21.62 10.54
N SER A 327 -19.01 -21.27 11.00
CA SER A 327 -17.79 -22.02 10.66
C SER A 327 -17.68 -23.35 11.39
N LYS A 328 -18.21 -23.43 12.62
CA LYS A 328 -18.31 -24.68 13.40
C LYS A 328 -19.30 -25.69 12.83
N GLY A 329 -20.27 -25.19 12.06
CA GLY A 329 -21.34 -25.97 11.46
C GLY A 329 -22.66 -25.75 12.20
N VAL A 330 -23.73 -25.52 11.44
CA VAL A 330 -25.09 -25.30 11.95
C VAL A 330 -26.02 -26.34 11.34
N GLN A 331 -26.94 -26.89 12.14
CA GLN A 331 -27.95 -27.80 11.62
C GLN A 331 -29.09 -27.00 10.97
N TYR A 332 -29.39 -27.28 9.70
CA TYR A 332 -30.45 -26.62 8.94
C TYR A 332 -31.13 -27.63 8.02
N ASN A 333 -32.46 -27.76 8.12
CA ASN A 333 -33.28 -28.68 7.31
C ASN A 333 -32.65 -30.07 7.13
N ASP A 334 -32.32 -30.76 8.22
CA ASP A 334 -31.71 -32.10 8.28
C ASP A 334 -30.21 -32.25 7.93
N LYS A 335 -29.56 -31.19 7.45
CA LYS A 335 -28.12 -31.20 7.15
C LYS A 335 -27.32 -30.30 8.06
N THR A 336 -26.06 -30.67 8.30
CA THR A 336 -25.07 -29.74 8.84
C THR A 336 -24.53 -28.91 7.68
N VAL A 337 -24.54 -27.59 7.82
CA VAL A 337 -24.03 -26.64 6.82
C VAL A 337 -22.92 -25.80 7.42
N TYR A 338 -21.99 -25.35 6.57
CA TYR A 338 -20.84 -24.55 6.96
C TYR A 338 -20.79 -23.25 6.16
N ASN A 339 -20.34 -22.17 6.78
CA ASN A 339 -20.14 -20.89 6.09
C ASN A 339 -18.94 -20.17 6.72
N PHE A 340 -17.88 -19.96 5.92
CA PHE A 340 -16.61 -19.38 6.36
C PHE A 340 -16.44 -17.91 5.98
N PHE A 341 -17.43 -17.31 5.31
CA PHE A 341 -17.31 -15.96 4.75
C PHE A 341 -18.50 -15.07 5.11
N GLY A 342 -19.34 -15.50 6.05
CA GLY A 342 -20.54 -14.77 6.45
C GLY A 342 -21.57 -14.56 5.34
N ILE A 343 -21.48 -15.30 4.23
CA ILE A 343 -22.29 -15.03 3.03
C ILE A 343 -23.77 -15.26 3.35
N GLY A 344 -24.59 -14.21 3.18
CA GLY A 344 -26.03 -14.24 3.49
C GLY A 344 -26.38 -14.09 4.98
N ALA A 345 -25.39 -13.87 5.85
CA ALA A 345 -25.65 -13.43 7.22
C ALA A 345 -26.00 -11.93 7.21
N THR A 346 -27.04 -11.55 7.95
CA THR A 346 -27.47 -10.15 8.14
C THR A 346 -27.56 -9.85 9.62
N ASP A 347 -27.62 -8.57 10.00
CA ASP A 347 -27.66 -8.16 11.41
C ASP A 347 -28.84 -8.77 12.20
N ASP A 348 -30.00 -8.90 11.56
CA ASP A 348 -31.23 -9.43 12.18
C ASP A 348 -31.22 -10.96 12.37
N CYS A 349 -30.51 -11.70 11.51
CA CYS A 349 -30.53 -13.17 11.50
C CYS A 349 -29.19 -13.80 11.09
N PRO A 350 -28.06 -13.43 11.73
CA PRO A 350 -26.73 -13.72 11.21
C PRO A 350 -26.47 -15.23 11.07
N VAL A 351 -26.91 -16.02 12.06
CA VAL A 351 -26.71 -17.48 12.05
C VAL A 351 -27.75 -18.18 11.17
N GLU A 352 -29.03 -17.88 11.32
CA GLU A 352 -30.09 -18.58 10.58
C GLU A 352 -30.05 -18.27 9.09
N CYS A 353 -29.92 -17.00 8.70
CA CYS A 353 -29.87 -16.59 7.29
C CYS A 353 -28.57 -17.06 6.62
N GLY A 354 -27.44 -17.01 7.34
CA GLY A 354 -26.17 -17.58 6.87
C GLY A 354 -26.23 -19.10 6.69
N ALA A 355 -26.91 -19.83 7.57
CA ALA A 355 -27.10 -21.28 7.47
C ALA A 355 -28.06 -21.64 6.33
N LYS A 356 -29.16 -20.90 6.16
CA LYS A 356 -30.06 -21.05 5.02
C LYS A 356 -29.30 -20.87 3.71
N LYS A 357 -28.51 -19.81 3.59
CA LYS A 357 -27.69 -19.53 2.40
C LYS A 357 -26.73 -20.68 2.12
N ALA A 358 -26.03 -21.18 3.14
CA ALA A 358 -25.15 -22.33 3.02
C ALA A 358 -25.88 -23.61 2.57
N TYR A 359 -27.10 -23.83 3.05
CA TYR A 359 -27.94 -24.96 2.62
C TYR A 359 -28.32 -24.86 1.14
N ASP A 360 -28.78 -23.69 0.70
CA ASP A 360 -29.20 -23.43 -0.68
C ASP A 360 -28.04 -23.58 -1.68
N GLU A 361 -26.81 -23.24 -1.26
CA GLU A 361 -25.58 -23.38 -2.06
C GLU A 361 -24.94 -24.78 -1.94
N GLY A 362 -25.49 -25.67 -1.10
CA GLY A 362 -24.99 -27.04 -0.95
C GLY A 362 -23.72 -27.18 -0.12
N TRP A 363 -23.44 -26.26 0.80
CA TRP A 363 -22.23 -26.23 1.63
C TRP A 363 -22.31 -27.20 2.82
N PHE A 364 -22.45 -28.50 2.51
CA PHE A 364 -22.64 -29.57 3.50
C PHE A 364 -21.35 -30.11 4.10
N SER A 365 -20.20 -29.60 3.67
CA SER A 365 -18.90 -29.90 4.24
C SER A 365 -18.03 -28.65 4.31
N VAL A 366 -16.96 -28.72 5.11
CA VAL A 366 -15.94 -27.66 5.19
C VAL A 366 -15.38 -27.35 3.80
N LYS A 367 -15.10 -28.39 3.01
CA LYS A 367 -14.56 -28.26 1.65
C LYS A 367 -15.54 -27.53 0.72
N ASP A 368 -16.81 -27.92 0.74
CA ASP A 368 -17.83 -27.31 -0.13
C ASP A 368 -18.03 -25.83 0.19
N ALA A 369 -18.05 -25.48 1.48
CA ALA A 369 -18.18 -24.11 1.94
C ALA A 369 -16.99 -23.22 1.55
N ILE A 370 -15.76 -23.73 1.64
CA ILE A 370 -14.56 -22.98 1.24
C ILE A 370 -14.53 -22.77 -0.28
N ILE A 371 -14.82 -23.82 -1.07
CA ILE A 371 -14.86 -23.73 -2.54
C ILE A 371 -15.99 -22.79 -2.99
N GLY A 372 -17.19 -22.94 -2.42
CA GLY A 372 -18.34 -22.11 -2.76
C GLY A 372 -18.15 -20.64 -2.38
N GLY A 373 -17.53 -20.38 -1.23
CA GLY A 373 -17.16 -19.02 -0.82
C GLY A 373 -16.10 -18.39 -1.72
N ALA A 374 -15.11 -19.16 -2.19
CA ALA A 374 -14.14 -18.69 -3.18
C ALA A 374 -14.80 -18.30 -4.51
N GLU A 375 -15.71 -19.14 -5.02
CA GLU A 375 -16.49 -18.83 -6.22
C GLU A 375 -17.42 -17.62 -6.01
N TYR A 376 -17.98 -17.45 -4.82
CA TYR A 376 -18.77 -16.26 -4.49
C TYR A 376 -17.91 -15.00 -4.52
N ALA A 377 -16.76 -14.99 -3.84
CA ALA A 377 -15.84 -13.85 -3.84
C ALA A 377 -15.37 -13.49 -5.25
N LYS A 378 -15.02 -14.51 -6.06
CA LYS A 378 -14.69 -14.37 -7.47
C LYS A 378 -15.79 -13.67 -8.26
N ASN A 379 -17.01 -14.22 -8.24
CA ASN A 379 -18.07 -13.81 -9.15
C ASN A 379 -18.79 -12.53 -8.70
N LYS A 380 -18.84 -12.26 -7.39
CA LYS A 380 -19.54 -11.09 -6.86
C LYS A 380 -18.65 -9.87 -6.76
N TYR A 381 -17.37 -10.02 -6.45
CA TYR A 381 -16.49 -8.88 -6.24
C TYR A 381 -15.33 -8.86 -7.25
N ILE A 382 -14.44 -9.84 -7.18
CA ILE A 382 -13.13 -9.76 -7.85
C ILE A 382 -13.27 -9.61 -9.37
N TYR A 383 -14.04 -10.48 -10.03
CA TYR A 383 -14.25 -10.40 -11.48
C TYR A 383 -15.44 -9.51 -11.88
N ALA A 384 -16.08 -8.85 -10.91
CA ALA A 384 -17.12 -7.84 -11.13
C ALA A 384 -16.55 -6.40 -11.16
N GLY A 385 -15.21 -6.25 -11.17
CA GLY A 385 -14.53 -4.94 -11.17
C GLY A 385 -14.09 -4.47 -9.78
N GLN A 386 -14.23 -5.30 -8.74
CA GLN A 386 -13.77 -5.01 -7.38
C GLN A 386 -12.65 -5.98 -6.98
N ASN A 387 -11.56 -5.94 -7.74
CA ASN A 387 -10.42 -6.85 -7.68
C ASN A 387 -9.31 -6.41 -6.72
N THR A 388 -9.49 -5.35 -5.95
CA THR A 388 -8.61 -4.94 -4.85
C THR A 388 -9.45 -4.69 -3.60
N LEU A 389 -8.86 -4.72 -2.39
CA LEU A 389 -9.60 -4.37 -1.17
C LEU A 389 -10.12 -2.92 -1.22
N TYR A 390 -9.33 -2.02 -1.83
CA TYR A 390 -9.73 -0.65 -2.09
C TYR A 390 -10.99 -0.61 -2.99
N ALA A 391 -10.98 -1.32 -4.12
CA ALA A 391 -12.14 -1.37 -5.02
C ALA A 391 -13.35 -2.07 -4.37
N MET A 392 -13.12 -3.07 -3.50
CA MET A 392 -14.18 -3.66 -2.67
C MET A 392 -14.84 -2.64 -1.74
N ARG A 393 -14.03 -1.80 -1.08
CA ARG A 393 -14.55 -0.78 -0.17
C ARG A 393 -15.22 0.38 -0.90
N TRP A 394 -14.58 0.95 -1.91
CA TRP A 394 -14.97 2.24 -2.50
C TRP A 394 -15.74 2.12 -3.81
N ASN A 395 -15.56 1.00 -4.53
CA ASN A 395 -16.08 0.76 -5.88
C ASN A 395 -16.00 2.01 -6.80
N PRO A 396 -14.77 2.51 -7.11
CA PRO A 396 -14.62 3.72 -7.91
C PRO A 396 -15.22 3.58 -9.31
N LEU A 397 -15.22 2.37 -9.89
CA LEU A 397 -15.87 2.08 -11.16
C LEU A 397 -17.36 2.43 -11.15
N SER A 398 -18.09 2.10 -10.08
CA SER A 398 -19.51 2.50 -9.96
C SER A 398 -19.67 4.01 -9.85
N MET A 399 -18.77 4.68 -9.13
CA MET A 399 -18.84 6.14 -8.98
C MET A 399 -18.58 6.83 -10.32
N ASP A 400 -17.57 6.38 -11.06
CA ASP A 400 -17.18 6.91 -12.36
C ASP A 400 -18.27 6.67 -13.43
N VAL A 401 -18.75 5.43 -13.54
CA VAL A 401 -19.71 5.05 -14.59
C VAL A 401 -21.14 5.48 -14.27
N ASN A 402 -21.58 5.35 -13.02
CA ASN A 402 -22.98 5.53 -12.65
C ASN A 402 -23.26 6.85 -11.89
N GLY A 403 -22.22 7.53 -11.38
CA GLY A 403 -22.37 8.73 -10.56
C GLY A 403 -22.89 8.48 -9.15
N TYR A 404 -22.88 7.23 -8.67
CA TYR A 404 -23.25 6.89 -7.28
C TYR A 404 -22.47 5.69 -6.74
N ALA A 405 -22.27 5.68 -5.42
CA ALA A 405 -21.63 4.58 -4.72
C ALA A 405 -22.57 3.37 -4.65
N SER A 406 -22.06 2.20 -5.00
CA SER A 406 -22.85 0.97 -4.94
C SER A 406 -21.97 -0.25 -4.70
N HIS A 407 -22.58 -1.34 -4.22
CA HIS A 407 -21.92 -2.64 -4.05
C HIS A 407 -20.61 -2.57 -3.21
N GLN A 408 -20.59 -1.70 -2.20
CA GLN A 408 -19.48 -1.55 -1.27
C GLN A 408 -19.48 -2.68 -0.26
N TYR A 409 -18.31 -3.25 0.01
CA TYR A 409 -18.17 -4.39 0.93
C TYR A 409 -18.49 -4.01 2.38
N ALA A 410 -18.18 -2.78 2.79
CA ALA A 410 -18.37 -2.30 4.14
C ALA A 410 -18.69 -0.79 4.17
N THR A 411 -19.31 -0.34 5.26
CA THR A 411 -19.57 1.08 5.54
C THR A 411 -18.40 1.76 6.25
N ASP A 412 -17.60 1.01 7.01
CA ASP A 412 -16.41 1.50 7.71
C ASP A 412 -15.39 2.09 6.72
N ILE A 413 -15.13 3.39 6.80
CA ILE A 413 -14.15 4.08 5.93
C ILE A 413 -12.74 3.49 6.04
N GLY A 414 -12.38 2.94 7.20
CA GLY A 414 -11.07 2.33 7.44
C GLY A 414 -11.01 0.84 7.11
N TRP A 415 -12.07 0.24 6.55
CA TRP A 415 -12.17 -1.21 6.39
C TRP A 415 -10.97 -1.80 5.64
N ALA A 416 -10.61 -1.24 4.48
CA ALA A 416 -9.51 -1.75 3.66
C ALA A 416 -8.16 -1.64 4.40
N SER A 417 -7.88 -0.49 5.01
CA SER A 417 -6.70 -0.26 5.84
C SER A 417 -6.58 -1.22 7.02
N LYS A 418 -7.70 -1.53 7.68
CA LYS A 418 -7.76 -2.49 8.80
C LYS A 418 -7.54 -3.93 8.34
N GLN A 419 -7.92 -4.27 7.10
CA GLN A 419 -7.65 -5.61 6.54
C GLN A 419 -6.17 -5.85 6.30
N VAL A 420 -5.46 -4.84 5.77
CA VAL A 420 -4.08 -4.96 5.29
C VAL A 420 -3.11 -5.57 6.31
N SER A 421 -3.21 -5.22 7.59
CA SER A 421 -2.30 -5.75 8.63
C SER A 421 -2.38 -7.27 8.77
N ASN A 422 -3.54 -7.86 8.49
CA ASN A 422 -3.70 -9.31 8.46
C ASN A 422 -3.03 -9.94 7.24
N TYR A 423 -2.90 -9.20 6.13
CA TYR A 423 -2.39 -9.70 4.85
C TYR A 423 -0.87 -9.60 4.78
N THR A 424 -0.29 -8.46 5.18
CA THR A 424 1.12 -8.12 4.92
C THR A 424 2.11 -9.01 5.66
N GLN A 425 1.74 -9.51 6.85
CA GLN A 425 2.58 -10.37 7.67
C GLN A 425 2.99 -11.70 6.99
N PHE A 426 2.32 -12.08 5.90
CA PHE A 426 2.58 -13.33 5.17
C PHE A 426 3.39 -13.11 3.90
N TYR A 427 3.15 -12.00 3.21
CA TYR A 427 3.90 -11.64 2.02
C TYR A 427 5.35 -11.27 2.33
N SER A 428 5.65 -10.79 3.53
CA SER A 428 7.01 -10.46 3.97
C SER A 428 7.98 -11.66 4.09
N LYS A 429 7.49 -12.89 3.91
CA LYS A 429 8.28 -14.12 4.14
C LYS A 429 8.80 -14.79 2.87
N GLY A 430 8.42 -14.32 1.68
CA GLY A 430 8.78 -14.97 0.43
C GLY A 430 8.73 -14.02 -0.76
N ASN A 431 9.40 -14.41 -1.85
CA ASN A 431 9.37 -13.68 -3.11
C ASN A 431 8.17 -14.14 -3.95
N TYR A 432 7.06 -13.40 -3.87
CA TYR A 432 5.81 -13.70 -4.55
C TYR A 432 5.56 -12.76 -5.73
N ASP A 433 4.92 -13.22 -6.82
CA ASP A 433 4.46 -12.35 -7.91
C ASP A 433 3.22 -11.56 -7.45
N LEU A 434 3.46 -10.44 -6.77
CA LEU A 434 2.44 -9.52 -6.29
C LEU A 434 2.23 -8.42 -7.32
N ARG A 435 1.00 -8.14 -7.69
CA ARG A 435 0.66 -7.08 -8.64
C ARG A 435 -0.28 -6.10 -7.98
N PHE A 436 -0.06 -4.81 -8.20
CA PHE A 436 -0.83 -3.77 -7.56
C PHE A 436 -1.53 -2.91 -8.62
N LEU A 437 -2.78 -2.53 -8.33
CA LEU A 437 -3.61 -1.64 -9.13
C LEU A 437 -3.97 -0.43 -8.30
N ILE A 438 -3.21 0.65 -8.47
CA ILE A 438 -3.40 1.91 -7.75
C ILE A 438 -4.47 2.75 -8.48
N PRO A 439 -5.59 3.08 -7.82
CA PRO A 439 -6.58 3.99 -8.38
C PRO A 439 -5.99 5.38 -8.62
N GLU A 440 -6.31 5.98 -9.76
CA GLU A 440 -5.90 7.33 -10.15
C GLU A 440 -7.15 8.14 -10.53
N TYR A 441 -7.49 9.13 -9.72
CA TYR A 441 -8.55 10.11 -9.98
C TYR A 441 -7.99 11.27 -10.82
N LYS A 442 -8.80 11.85 -11.70
CA LYS A 442 -8.37 12.86 -12.69
C LYS A 442 -8.06 14.24 -12.11
#